data_AF-A0AAW1IIL3-F1
#
_entry.id   AF-A0AAW1IIL3-F1
#
_cell.length_a   1.000
_cell.length_b   1.000
_cell.length_c   1.000
_cell.angle_alpha   90.00
_cell.angle_beta   90.00
_cell.angle_gamma   90.00
#
_symmetry.space_group_name_H-M   'P 1'
#
loop_
_entity.id
_entity.type
_entity.pdbx_description
1 polymer ?
#
loop_
_entity_poly.entity_id
_entity_poly.type
_entity_poly.pdbx_seq_one_letter_code
_entity_poly.pdbx_strand_id
1 'polypeptide(L)'
;MQRFGCMGYNVWEGLKSLRMLEVVEMPYLQVLPQGITSLTTLQHLWISGLVNLTALPENIGGLPQLCFLTIQNCPKLTAVPQSLRGLTSLRRLWIYNCPELEKRCQQPDGPGWPLIRHIPTVKFFRRYAQNRGV
;
A
#
# COMPACT_ATOMS: atom_id res chain seq x y z
N MET A 1 23.71 1.62 22.26
CA MET A 1 23.25 1.53 20.85
C MET A 1 22.84 0.09 20.58
N GLN A 2 21.55 -0.19 20.38
CA GLN A 2 21.08 -1.52 19.98
C GLN A 2 20.51 -1.43 18.56
N ARG A 3 21.08 -2.22 17.64
CA ARG A 3 20.58 -2.35 16.27
C ARG A 3 19.44 -3.34 16.28
N PHE A 4 18.19 -2.88 16.13
CA PHE A 4 17.06 -3.77 15.84
C PHE A 4 17.09 -4.17 14.37
N GLY A 5 17.97 -5.12 14.03
CA GLY A 5 17.88 -5.89 12.81
C GLY A 5 16.81 -6.97 13.00
N CYS A 6 15.54 -6.65 12.70
CA CYS A 6 14.43 -7.60 12.80
C CYS A 6 14.47 -8.65 11.67
N MET A 7 15.42 -9.59 11.75
CA MET A 7 15.39 -10.83 10.99
C MET A 7 14.66 -11.90 11.79
N GLY A 8 13.60 -12.48 11.21
CA GLY A 8 13.02 -13.77 11.66
C GLY A 8 11.58 -13.74 12.13
N TYR A 9 11.17 -12.77 12.95
CA TYR A 9 9.83 -12.79 13.55
C TYR A 9 8.76 -12.18 12.64
N ASN A 10 7.78 -12.99 12.25
CA ASN A 10 6.57 -12.51 11.61
C ASN A 10 5.67 -11.84 12.65
N VAL A 11 5.79 -10.52 12.81
CA VAL A 11 5.02 -9.70 13.77
C VAL A 11 3.49 -9.87 13.62
N TRP A 12 3.03 -10.37 12.47
CA TRP A 12 1.63 -10.58 12.13
C TRP A 12 1.11 -11.99 12.46
N GLU A 13 1.97 -12.92 12.89
CA GLU A 13 1.55 -14.26 13.31
C GLU A 13 0.64 -14.21 14.54
N GLY A 14 -0.43 -15.00 14.50
CA GLY A 14 -1.47 -15.04 15.55
C GLY A 14 -2.62 -14.05 15.33
N LEU A 15 -2.46 -12.99 14.54
CA LEU A 15 -3.50 -11.98 14.27
C LEU A 15 -4.58 -12.45 13.26
N LYS A 16 -4.99 -13.72 13.36
CA LYS A 16 -5.85 -14.44 12.40
C LYS A 16 -7.27 -13.89 12.25
N SER A 17 -7.72 -13.03 13.17
CA SER A 17 -9.05 -12.40 13.16
C SER A 17 -9.03 -10.91 12.79
N LEU A 18 -7.86 -10.37 12.43
CA LEU A 18 -7.68 -8.93 12.19
C LEU A 18 -8.33 -8.52 10.85
N ARG A 19 -9.37 -7.69 10.91
CA ARG A 19 -10.10 -7.18 9.74
C ARG A 19 -9.62 -5.82 9.24
N MET A 20 -9.00 -5.03 10.10
CA MET A 20 -8.49 -3.70 9.78
C MET A 20 -7.06 -3.58 10.32
N LEU A 21 -6.16 -3.08 9.48
CA LEU A 21 -4.77 -2.80 9.84
C LEU A 21 -4.41 -1.40 9.32
N GLU A 22 -3.87 -0.59 10.22
CA GLU A 22 -3.32 0.72 9.89
C GLU A 22 -1.80 0.71 10.15
N VAL A 23 -1.03 1.15 9.17
CA VAL A 23 0.42 1.32 9.26
C VAL A 23 0.72 2.80 9.02
N VAL A 24 0.88 3.53 10.11
CA VAL A 24 0.93 4.99 10.13
C VAL A 24 2.26 5.47 10.73
N GLU A 25 2.83 6.52 10.14
CA GLU A 25 3.96 7.29 10.72
C GLU A 25 5.17 6.44 11.16
N MET A 26 5.58 5.48 10.33
CA MET A 26 6.83 4.72 10.50
C MET A 26 7.94 5.32 9.62
N PRO A 27 8.70 6.34 10.09
CA PRO A 27 9.66 7.07 9.25
C PRO A 27 10.83 6.22 8.77
N TYR A 28 11.14 5.10 9.43
CA TYR A 28 12.24 4.21 9.06
C TYR A 28 11.81 3.02 8.19
N LEU A 29 10.51 2.81 7.97
CA LEU A 29 10.02 1.64 7.25
C LEU A 29 10.17 1.83 5.73
N GLN A 30 11.15 1.15 5.14
CA GLN A 30 11.42 1.20 3.70
C GLN A 30 10.58 0.20 2.89
N VAL A 31 10.28 -0.96 3.46
CA VAL A 31 9.48 -2.02 2.83
C VAL A 31 8.52 -2.56 3.89
N LEU A 32 7.24 -2.68 3.53
CA LEU A 32 6.24 -3.27 4.41
C LEU A 32 6.47 -4.81 4.49
N PRO A 33 6.49 -5.43 5.70
CA PRO A 33 6.96 -6.83 5.84
C PRO A 33 6.09 -7.85 5.08
N GLN A 34 6.74 -8.83 4.43
CA GLN A 34 6.08 -9.92 3.69
C GLN A 34 5.05 -10.70 4.52
N GLY A 35 5.28 -10.81 5.82
CA GLY A 35 4.40 -11.51 6.77
C GLY A 35 2.98 -10.96 6.86
N ILE A 36 2.69 -9.74 6.36
CA ILE A 36 1.34 -9.17 6.33
C ILE A 36 0.33 -10.09 5.61
N THR A 37 0.82 -10.93 4.69
CA THR A 37 0.01 -11.92 3.95
C THR A 37 -0.55 -13.05 4.80
N SER A 38 -0.09 -13.22 6.05
CA SER A 38 -0.70 -14.15 7.02
C SER A 38 -2.08 -13.69 7.51
N LEU A 39 -2.41 -12.40 7.33
CA LEU A 39 -3.66 -11.77 7.74
C LEU A 39 -4.79 -12.08 6.74
N THR A 40 -5.10 -13.37 6.56
CA THR A 40 -6.05 -13.85 5.53
C THR A 40 -7.48 -13.34 5.69
N THR A 41 -7.85 -12.84 6.89
CA THR A 41 -9.14 -12.23 7.20
C THR A 41 -9.17 -10.69 7.06
N LEU A 42 -8.06 -10.07 6.64
CA LEU A 42 -7.94 -8.61 6.52
C LEU A 42 -8.85 -8.08 5.40
N GLN A 43 -9.67 -7.09 5.74
CA GLN A 43 -10.65 -6.45 4.86
C GLN A 43 -10.28 -5.00 4.52
N HIS A 44 -9.53 -4.34 5.41
CA HIS A 44 -9.08 -2.96 5.27
C HIS A 44 -7.58 -2.85 5.58
N LEU A 45 -6.81 -2.27 4.65
CA LEU A 45 -5.42 -1.91 4.85
C LEU A 45 -5.23 -0.42 4.58
N TRP A 46 -4.79 0.32 5.61
CA TRP A 46 -4.47 1.74 5.53
C TRP A 46 -2.97 1.95 5.74
N ILE A 47 -2.32 2.63 4.81
CA ILE A 47 -0.88 2.95 4.87
C ILE A 47 -0.76 4.47 4.79
N SER A 48 -0.19 5.13 5.80
CA SER A 48 -0.12 6.59 5.86
C SER A 48 1.19 7.14 6.39
N GLY A 49 1.73 8.18 5.73
CA GLY A 49 2.87 8.94 6.24
C GLY A 49 4.19 8.17 6.25
N LEU A 50 4.30 7.10 5.46
CA LEU A 50 5.52 6.31 5.36
C LEU A 50 6.51 6.98 4.38
N VAL A 51 7.17 8.03 4.86
CA VAL A 51 8.03 8.91 4.05
C VAL A 51 9.21 8.22 3.37
N ASN A 52 9.63 7.05 3.87
CA ASN A 52 10.71 6.25 3.31
C ASN A 52 10.26 4.95 2.65
N LEU A 53 8.96 4.64 2.59
CA LEU A 53 8.45 3.44 1.93
C LEU A 53 8.72 3.50 0.42
N THR A 54 9.45 2.51 -0.10
CA THR A 54 9.78 2.37 -1.52
C THR A 54 8.99 1.26 -2.22
N ALA A 55 8.58 0.23 -1.47
CA ALA A 55 7.85 -0.93 -1.99
C ALA A 55 6.84 -1.52 -0.99
N LEU A 56 5.74 -2.06 -1.52
CA LEU A 56 4.85 -2.99 -0.83
C LEU A 56 5.41 -4.43 -0.97
N PRO A 57 5.01 -5.39 -0.12
CA PRO A 57 5.47 -6.77 -0.24
C PRO A 57 4.97 -7.41 -1.53
N GLU A 58 5.88 -8.07 -2.26
CA GLU A 58 5.54 -8.71 -3.54
C GLU A 58 4.44 -9.76 -3.43
N ASN A 59 4.16 -10.31 -2.24
CA ASN A 59 3.09 -11.29 -2.03
C ASN A 59 1.73 -10.67 -1.62
N ILE A 60 1.55 -9.35 -1.64
CA ILE A 60 0.30 -8.69 -1.14
C ILE A 60 -1.00 -9.25 -1.74
N GLY A 61 -0.95 -9.78 -2.98
CA GLY A 61 -2.06 -10.51 -3.61
C GLY A 61 -2.61 -11.70 -2.83
N GLY A 62 -1.86 -12.23 -1.86
CA GLY A 62 -2.28 -13.31 -0.96
C GLY A 62 -3.27 -12.91 0.14
N LEU A 63 -3.92 -11.74 0.03
CA LEU A 63 -4.94 -11.26 0.97
C LEU A 63 -6.36 -11.45 0.38
N PRO A 64 -6.98 -12.64 0.50
CA PRO A 64 -8.19 -13.00 -0.25
C PRO A 64 -9.44 -12.23 0.18
N GLN A 65 -9.45 -11.60 1.35
CA GLN A 65 -10.59 -10.84 1.88
C GLN A 65 -10.42 -9.32 1.77
N LEU A 66 -9.28 -8.83 1.27
CA LEU A 66 -8.98 -7.40 1.26
C LEU A 66 -9.91 -6.65 0.30
N CYS A 67 -10.82 -5.86 0.87
CA CYS A 67 -11.83 -5.12 0.13
C CYS A 67 -11.45 -3.65 -0.10
N PHE A 68 -10.56 -3.09 0.73
CA PHE A 68 -10.18 -1.67 0.71
C PHE A 68 -8.69 -1.49 0.99
N LEU A 69 -8.01 -0.76 0.11
CA LEU A 69 -6.60 -0.38 0.24
C LEU A 69 -6.48 1.14 0.09
N THR A 70 -6.02 1.80 1.15
CA THR A 70 -5.68 3.24 1.16
C THR A 70 -4.19 3.40 1.32
N ILE A 71 -3.56 4.17 0.43
CA ILE A 71 -2.14 4.55 0.52
C ILE A 71 -2.06 6.07 0.51
N GLN A 72 -1.48 6.65 1.55
CA GLN A 72 -1.48 8.09 1.81
C GLN A 72 -0.08 8.60 2.18
N ASN A 73 0.32 9.76 1.65
CA ASN A 73 1.55 10.46 2.03
C ASN A 73 2.81 9.56 1.97
N CYS A 74 2.93 8.70 0.94
CA CYS A 74 4.09 7.81 0.72
C CYS A 74 4.86 8.29 -0.54
N PRO A 75 5.64 9.39 -0.45
CA PRO A 75 6.22 10.06 -1.61
C PRO A 75 7.27 9.24 -2.37
N LYS A 76 7.94 8.28 -1.71
CA LYS A 76 8.96 7.41 -2.32
C LYS A 76 8.41 6.08 -2.86
N LEU A 77 7.13 5.79 -2.67
CA LEU A 77 6.52 4.58 -3.20
C LEU A 77 6.30 4.78 -4.70
N THR A 78 7.00 3.99 -5.53
CA THR A 78 6.98 4.18 -6.99
C THR A 78 6.14 3.14 -7.74
N ALA A 79 5.79 2.01 -7.11
CA ALA A 79 5.08 0.92 -7.75
C ALA A 79 4.15 0.18 -6.79
N VAL A 80 3.11 -0.44 -7.37
CA VAL A 80 2.44 -1.60 -6.78
C VAL A 80 3.10 -2.88 -7.32
N PRO A 81 3.15 -3.96 -6.53
CA PRO A 81 3.72 -5.25 -6.90
C PRO A 81 2.86 -5.98 -7.96
N GLN A 82 3.43 -6.96 -8.66
CA GLN A 82 2.70 -7.72 -9.69
C GLN A 82 1.52 -8.50 -9.10
N SER A 83 1.68 -9.02 -7.87
CA SER A 83 0.62 -9.75 -7.17
C SER A 83 -0.60 -8.90 -6.82
N LEU A 84 -0.58 -7.57 -6.96
CA LEU A 84 -1.77 -6.74 -6.75
C LEU A 84 -2.94 -7.19 -7.65
N ARG A 85 -2.66 -7.80 -8.81
CA ARG A 85 -3.66 -8.47 -9.67
C ARG A 85 -4.44 -9.60 -8.99
N GLY A 86 -3.87 -10.21 -7.95
CA GLY A 86 -4.46 -11.30 -7.17
C GLY A 86 -5.45 -10.84 -6.11
N LEU A 87 -5.57 -9.52 -5.86
CA LEU A 87 -6.52 -8.96 -4.91
C LEU A 87 -7.96 -8.95 -5.46
N THR A 88 -8.49 -10.12 -5.79
CA THR A 88 -9.79 -10.30 -6.46
C THR A 88 -10.99 -9.75 -5.69
N SER A 89 -10.87 -9.60 -4.36
CA SER A 89 -11.90 -9.02 -3.50
C SER A 89 -11.82 -7.49 -3.39
N LEU A 90 -10.78 -6.85 -3.94
CA LEU A 90 -10.51 -5.43 -3.74
C LEU A 90 -11.51 -4.56 -4.50
N ARG A 91 -12.34 -3.84 -3.75
CA ARG A 91 -13.40 -2.96 -4.27
C ARG A 91 -12.92 -1.52 -4.45
N ARG A 92 -12.02 -1.05 -3.58
CA ARG A 92 -11.52 0.33 -3.58
C ARG A 92 -10.02 0.38 -3.38
N LEU A 93 -9.34 1.08 -4.28
CA LEU A 93 -7.95 1.52 -4.14
C LEU A 93 -7.91 3.05 -4.17
N TRP A 94 -7.52 3.66 -3.05
CA TRP A 94 -7.36 5.11 -2.96
C TRP A 94 -5.90 5.48 -2.69
N ILE A 95 -5.36 6.39 -3.52
CA ILE A 95 -3.97 6.84 -3.45
C ILE A 95 -3.97 8.36 -3.23
N TYR A 96 -3.47 8.79 -2.07
CA TYR A 96 -3.39 10.19 -1.65
C TYR A 96 -1.93 10.63 -1.56
N ASN A 97 -1.54 11.74 -2.21
CA ASN A 97 -0.20 12.33 -2.06
C ASN A 97 0.99 11.36 -2.28
N CYS A 98 0.86 10.44 -3.24
CA CYS A 98 1.94 9.53 -3.64
C CYS A 98 2.29 9.79 -5.12
N PRO A 99 3.02 10.88 -5.43
CA PRO A 99 3.15 11.40 -6.80
C PRO A 99 3.78 10.39 -7.78
N GLU A 100 4.82 9.65 -7.37
CA GLU A 100 5.47 8.65 -8.23
C GLU A 100 4.56 7.45 -8.52
N LEU A 101 3.86 6.93 -7.50
CA LEU A 101 2.90 5.86 -7.69
C LEU A 101 1.71 6.30 -8.55
N GLU A 102 1.17 7.49 -8.30
CA GLU A 102 0.08 8.07 -9.09
C GLU A 102 0.48 8.13 -10.57
N LYS A 103 1.63 8.75 -10.87
CA LYS A 103 2.16 8.87 -12.24
C LYS A 103 2.29 7.52 -12.93
N ARG A 104 2.76 6.48 -12.23
CA ARG A 104 2.92 5.14 -12.81
C ARG A 104 1.61 4.33 -12.92
N CYS A 105 0.56 4.73 -12.22
CA CYS A 105 -0.75 4.08 -12.25
C CYS A 105 -1.79 4.84 -13.10
N GLN A 106 -1.39 5.92 -13.79
CA GLN A 106 -2.24 6.68 -14.71
C GLN A 106 -2.71 5.85 -15.92
N GLN A 107 -3.93 6.16 -16.38
CA GLN A 107 -4.54 5.57 -17.57
C GLN A 107 -4.04 6.26 -18.86
N PRO A 108 -4.03 5.56 -20.02
CA PRO A 108 -4.17 4.11 -20.18
C PRO A 108 -2.83 3.36 -20.10
N ASP A 109 -1.71 4.07 -20.27
CA ASP A 109 -0.38 3.49 -20.58
C ASP A 109 0.57 3.38 -19.37
N GLY A 110 0.15 3.83 -18.18
CA GLY A 110 0.98 3.74 -16.98
C GLY A 110 1.32 2.27 -16.66
N PRO A 111 2.60 1.92 -16.38
CA PRO A 111 3.00 0.51 -16.18
C PRO A 111 2.33 -0.17 -14.98
N GLY A 112 1.80 0.59 -14.03
CA GLY A 112 0.98 0.08 -12.92
C GLY A 112 -0.50 -0.11 -13.28
N TRP A 113 -1.02 0.55 -14.33
CA TRP A 113 -2.45 0.47 -14.70
C TRP A 113 -2.91 -0.97 -15.00
N PRO A 114 -2.18 -1.81 -15.75
CA PRO A 114 -2.54 -3.22 -15.96
C PRO A 114 -2.53 -4.10 -14.68
N LEU A 115 -2.02 -3.61 -13.55
CA LEU A 115 -2.07 -4.29 -12.25
C LEU A 115 -3.35 -3.94 -11.46
N ILE A 116 -3.98 -2.83 -11.83
CA ILE A 116 -4.92 -2.05 -11.04
C ILE A 116 -6.29 -1.93 -11.73
N ARG A 117 -6.34 -2.08 -13.06
CA ARG A 117 -7.55 -1.95 -13.90
C ARG A 117 -8.72 -2.89 -13.56
N HIS A 118 -8.48 -3.93 -12.77
CA HIS A 118 -9.50 -4.89 -12.36
C HIS A 118 -10.30 -4.41 -11.13
N ILE A 119 -9.81 -3.36 -10.45
CA ILE A 119 -10.39 -2.83 -9.22
C ILE A 119 -11.58 -1.91 -9.58
N PRO A 120 -12.82 -2.16 -9.11
CA PRO A 120 -14.02 -1.41 -9.50
C PRO A 120 -13.99 0.09 -9.20
N THR A 121 -13.17 0.54 -8.25
CA THR A 121 -13.02 1.96 -7.92
C THR A 121 -11.58 2.26 -7.55
N VAL A 122 -10.88 2.90 -8.49
CA VAL A 122 -9.55 3.50 -8.25
C VAL A 122 -9.71 5.01 -8.19
N LYS A 123 -9.14 5.65 -7.17
CA LYS A 123 -9.10 7.12 -7.07
C LYS A 123 -7.72 7.62 -6.67
N PHE A 124 -7.29 8.69 -7.33
CA PHE A 124 -6.08 9.42 -7.01
C PHE A 124 -6.46 10.79 -6.46
N PHE A 125 -5.79 11.22 -5.41
CA PHE A 125 -6.05 12.47 -4.74
C PHE A 125 -4.73 13.19 -4.49
N ARG A 126 -4.61 14.40 -5.02
CA ARG A 126 -3.52 15.31 -4.69
C ARG A 126 -4.01 16.30 -3.64
N ARG A 127 -3.19 16.58 -2.64
CA ARG A 127 -3.23 17.87 -1.95
C ARG A 127 -3.14 18.93 -3.04
N TYR A 128 -4.10 19.84 -3.04
CA TYR A 128 -3.97 21.11 -3.75
C TYR A 128 -2.57 21.66 -3.45
N ALA A 129 -1.85 22.05 -4.49
CA ALA A 129 -0.54 22.66 -4.31
C ALA A 129 -0.69 23.82 -3.31
N GLN A 130 0.15 23.84 -2.27
CA GLN A 130 0.23 25.03 -1.42
C GLN A 130 0.48 26.23 -2.33
N ASN A 131 -0.40 27.22 -2.21
CA ASN A 131 -0.54 28.41 -3.03
C ASN A 131 0.71 28.80 -3.85
N ARG A 132 0.60 28.71 -5.18
CA ARG A 132 1.41 29.56 -6.06
C ARG A 132 0.63 30.85 -6.31
N GLY A 133 1.17 31.96 -5.81
CA GLY A 133 0.50 33.27 -5.75
C GLY A 133 -0.25 33.43 -4.41
N VAL A 134 -0.11 34.54 -3.68
CA VAL A 134 0.48 35.84 -4.02
C VAL A 134 1.69 36.12 -3.11
#